data_AF-A0A961DVW5-F1
#
_entry.id   AF-A0A961DVW5-F1
#
_cell.length_a   1.000
_cell.length_b   1.000
_cell.length_c   1.000
_cell.angle_alpha   90.00
_cell.angle_beta   90.00
_cell.angle_gamma   90.00
#
_symmetry.space_group_name_H-M   'P 1'
#
loop_
_entity.id
_entity.type
_entity.pdbx_description
1 polymer ?
#
loop_
_entity_poly.entity_id
_entity_poly.type
_entity_poly.pdbx_seq_one_letter_code
_entity_poly.pdbx_strand_id
1 'polypeptide(L)'
;MTRRRFVDLSVSLQAGIASDPPGHLPEVDYYDHRQTAAEVVSFFPGASVDDLPDGEGWAIERVRITTHNGTHLDAPYHYASTMDGGRRAITIDEVPLEWCMQPAVKLDFRHLPDGYVATATDVAGELDRIGHTLQPLEI
;
A
#
# COMPACT_ATOMS: atom_id res chain seq x y z
N MET A 1 8.45 16.44 -26.33
CA MET A 1 7.73 16.02 -25.11
C MET A 1 8.69 15.21 -24.27
N THR A 2 9.03 15.65 -23.07
CA THR A 2 9.77 14.82 -22.11
C THR A 2 8.91 13.64 -21.72
N ARG A 3 9.43 12.41 -21.90
CA ARG A 3 8.70 11.18 -21.62
C ARG A 3 8.53 11.05 -20.11
N ARG A 4 7.29 11.02 -19.63
CA ARG A 4 6.98 10.70 -18.23
C ARG A 4 7.44 9.27 -17.95
N ARG A 5 8.05 9.05 -16.79
CA ARG A 5 8.44 7.74 -16.30
C ARG A 5 7.64 7.45 -15.04
N PHE A 6 6.99 6.29 -15.01
CA PHE A 6 6.41 5.75 -13.79
C PHE A 6 7.50 5.03 -13.01
N VAL A 7 7.58 5.29 -11.71
CA VAL A 7 8.46 4.61 -10.76
C VAL A 7 7.55 4.00 -9.71
N ASP A 8 7.65 2.69 -9.54
CA ASP A 8 6.93 1.99 -8.48
C ASP A 8 7.65 2.19 -7.14
N LEU A 9 6.91 2.65 -6.14
CA LEU A 9 7.39 2.86 -4.77
C LEU A 9 6.80 1.82 -3.80
N SER A 10 6.01 0.87 -4.30
CA SER A 10 5.35 -0.15 -3.50
C SER A 10 6.25 -1.37 -3.29
N VAL A 11 6.10 -1.99 -2.12
CA VAL A 11 6.58 -3.36 -1.88
C VAL A 11 5.46 -4.35 -2.18
N SER A 12 5.82 -5.53 -2.69
CA SER A 12 4.86 -6.61 -2.89
C SER A 12 4.33 -7.11 -1.54
N LEU A 13 3.02 -7.34 -1.47
CA LEU A 13 2.42 -8.03 -0.34
C LEU A 13 2.88 -9.50 -0.34
N GLN A 14 3.53 -9.95 0.73
CA GLN A 14 4.15 -11.26 0.79
C GLN A 14 3.96 -11.92 2.15
N ALA A 15 3.45 -13.15 2.16
CA ALA A 15 3.35 -13.97 3.36
C ALA A 15 4.71 -14.60 3.75
N GLY A 16 4.88 -14.90 5.04
CA GLY A 16 6.02 -15.68 5.54
C GLY A 16 7.34 -14.92 5.70
N ILE A 17 7.32 -13.59 5.54
CA ILE A 17 8.45 -12.71 5.86
C ILE A 17 8.13 -11.84 7.08
N ALA A 18 9.15 -11.36 7.77
CA ALA A 18 9.00 -10.42 8.88
C ALA A 18 8.83 -8.98 8.37
N SER A 19 7.73 -8.72 7.63
CA SER A 19 7.42 -7.39 7.07
C SER A 19 6.72 -6.47 8.07
N ASP A 20 5.98 -7.02 9.02
CA ASP A 20 5.13 -6.30 9.97
C ASP A 20 5.31 -6.86 11.40
N PRO A 21 4.82 -6.18 12.46
CA PRO A 21 4.94 -6.66 13.83
C PRO A 21 4.34 -8.08 14.04
N PRO A 22 4.87 -8.86 15.00
CA PRO A 22 4.34 -10.19 15.31
C PRO A 22 2.82 -10.17 15.57
N GLY A 23 2.09 -11.05 14.89
CA GLY A 23 0.62 -11.13 14.96
C GLY A 23 -0.13 -10.25 13.95
N HIS A 24 0.57 -9.42 13.17
CA HIS A 24 -0.02 -8.55 12.16
C HIS A 24 0.48 -8.85 10.73
N LEU A 25 1.14 -9.99 10.50
CA LEU A 25 1.64 -10.35 9.18
C LEU A 25 0.50 -10.67 8.20
N PRO A 26 0.66 -10.40 6.89
CA PRO A 26 -0.31 -10.81 5.89
C PRO A 26 -0.28 -12.33 5.70
N GLU A 27 -1.47 -12.91 5.51
CA GLU A 27 -1.64 -14.32 5.16
C GLU A 27 -2.16 -14.43 3.73
N VAL A 28 -1.56 -15.33 2.95
CA VAL A 28 -1.92 -15.55 1.55
C VAL A 28 -1.98 -17.05 1.28
N ASP A 29 -3.18 -17.53 0.95
CA ASP A 29 -3.41 -18.89 0.47
C ASP A 29 -3.49 -18.87 -1.05
N TYR A 30 -2.62 -19.62 -1.71
CA TYR A 30 -2.56 -19.72 -3.17
C TYR A 30 -3.31 -20.95 -3.67
N TYR A 31 -4.13 -20.76 -4.71
CA TYR A 31 -4.85 -21.83 -5.37
C TYR A 31 -4.53 -21.83 -6.86
N ASP A 32 -4.10 -22.98 -7.37
CA ASP A 32 -3.88 -23.16 -8.79
C ASP A 32 -5.18 -23.46 -9.56
N HIS A 33 -5.07 -23.49 -10.88
CA HIS A 33 -6.17 -23.72 -11.81
C HIS A 33 -6.93 -25.04 -11.55
N ARG A 34 -6.24 -26.10 -11.11
CA ARG A 34 -6.89 -27.39 -10.86
C ARG A 34 -7.66 -27.38 -9.54
N GLN A 35 -7.11 -26.71 -8.53
CA GLN A 35 -7.73 -26.60 -7.20
C GLN A 35 -9.07 -25.85 -7.22
N THR A 36 -9.27 -24.96 -8.19
CA THR A 36 -10.49 -24.13 -8.29
C THR A 36 -11.48 -24.57 -9.37
N ALA A 37 -11.14 -25.55 -10.23
CA ALA A 37 -12.02 -26.00 -11.31
C ALA A 37 -13.42 -26.41 -10.82
N ALA A 38 -13.49 -27.12 -9.69
CA ALA A 38 -14.75 -27.51 -9.05
C ALA A 38 -15.58 -26.30 -8.55
N GLU A 39 -14.91 -25.24 -8.08
CA GLU A 39 -15.58 -24.01 -7.65
C GLU A 39 -16.17 -23.27 -8.86
N VAL A 40 -15.45 -23.20 -9.98
CA VAL A 40 -15.93 -22.57 -11.21
C VAL A 40 -17.23 -23.23 -11.71
N VAL A 41 -17.26 -24.57 -11.83
CA VAL A 41 -18.46 -25.26 -12.32
C VAL A 41 -19.64 -25.18 -11.34
N SER A 42 -19.38 -24.91 -10.06
CA SER A 42 -20.44 -24.73 -9.06
C SER A 42 -21.34 -23.52 -9.35
N PHE A 43 -20.85 -22.53 -10.11
CA PHE A 43 -21.63 -21.38 -10.57
C PHE A 43 -22.56 -21.69 -11.75
N PHE A 44 -22.37 -22.82 -12.43
CA PHE A 44 -23.06 -23.17 -13.68
C PHE A 44 -23.77 -24.54 -13.57
N PRO A 45 -25.04 -24.58 -13.11
CA PRO A 45 -25.78 -25.82 -12.96
C PRO A 45 -25.80 -26.66 -14.25
N GLY A 46 -25.34 -27.91 -14.16
CA GLY A 46 -25.27 -28.85 -15.29
C GLY A 46 -23.94 -28.87 -16.02
N ALA A 47 -23.02 -27.95 -15.74
CA ALA A 47 -21.64 -28.02 -16.22
C ALA A 47 -20.82 -29.01 -15.37
N SER A 48 -19.82 -29.61 -16.01
CA SER A 48 -18.79 -30.45 -15.42
C SER A 48 -17.41 -29.86 -15.66
N VAL A 49 -16.40 -30.36 -14.94
CA VAL A 49 -15.01 -29.88 -15.14
C VAL A 49 -14.53 -30.15 -16.57
N ASP A 50 -15.02 -31.21 -17.21
CA ASP A 50 -14.67 -31.55 -18.60
C ASP A 50 -15.23 -30.53 -19.62
N ASP A 51 -16.22 -29.73 -19.21
CA ASP A 51 -16.75 -28.63 -20.04
C ASP A 51 -15.87 -27.36 -19.95
N LEU A 52 -14.93 -27.30 -18.99
CA LEU A 52 -13.97 -26.20 -18.89
C LEU A 52 -12.82 -26.40 -19.89
N PRO A 53 -12.30 -25.31 -20.49
CA PRO A 53 -11.06 -25.37 -21.27
C PRO A 53 -9.95 -26.00 -20.43
N ASP A 54 -9.33 -27.06 -20.96
CA ASP A 54 -8.25 -27.82 -20.32
C ASP A 54 -8.60 -28.41 -18.93
N GLY A 55 -9.87 -28.41 -18.53
CA GLY A 55 -10.32 -28.81 -17.20
C GLY A 55 -9.90 -27.84 -16.09
N GLU A 56 -9.63 -26.58 -16.44
CA GLU A 56 -8.99 -25.59 -15.56
C GLU A 56 -9.96 -24.51 -15.06
N GLY A 57 -9.85 -24.20 -13.76
CA GLY A 57 -10.48 -23.05 -13.11
C GLY A 57 -9.57 -21.82 -13.10
N TRP A 58 -9.78 -20.92 -12.14
CA TRP A 58 -8.97 -19.70 -11.98
C TRP A 58 -7.81 -19.92 -11.01
N ALA A 59 -6.60 -19.48 -11.36
CA ALA A 59 -5.59 -19.24 -10.34
C ALA A 59 -5.96 -17.99 -9.53
N ILE A 60 -6.11 -18.16 -8.22
CA ILE A 60 -6.48 -17.07 -7.30
C ILE A 60 -5.68 -17.16 -6.01
N GLU A 61 -5.59 -16.03 -5.32
CA GLU A 61 -5.17 -15.96 -3.94
C GLU A 61 -6.34 -15.59 -3.02
N ARG A 62 -6.36 -16.19 -1.83
CA ARG A 62 -7.17 -15.69 -0.71
C ARG A 62 -6.24 -14.98 0.26
N VAL A 63 -6.47 -13.69 0.44
CA VAL A 63 -5.66 -12.82 1.29
C VAL A 63 -6.41 -12.49 2.58
N ARG A 64 -5.72 -12.59 3.72
CA ARG A 64 -6.17 -12.07 5.01
C ARG A 64 -5.14 -11.04 5.48
N ILE A 65 -5.56 -9.78 5.48
CA ILE A 65 -4.71 -8.62 5.75
C ILE A 65 -5.42 -7.60 6.63
N THR A 66 -4.64 -6.67 7.16
CA THR A 66 -5.09 -5.42 7.77
C THR A 66 -4.85 -4.25 6.80
N THR A 67 -5.47 -3.10 7.07
CA THR A 67 -5.24 -1.86 6.33
C THR A 67 -3.82 -1.29 6.47
N HIS A 68 -2.97 -1.92 7.30
CA HIS A 68 -1.62 -1.45 7.64
C HIS A 68 -0.52 -2.43 7.19
N ASN A 69 -0.82 -3.37 6.30
CA ASN A 69 0.18 -4.30 5.77
C ASN A 69 0.88 -3.75 4.53
N GLY A 70 2.21 -3.88 4.49
CA GLY A 70 3.04 -3.49 3.34
C GLY A 70 3.03 -1.98 3.09
N THR A 71 3.15 -1.57 1.82
CA THR A 71 2.99 -0.14 1.46
C THR A 71 1.52 0.26 1.58
N HIS A 72 1.21 1.12 2.54
CA HIS A 72 -0.16 1.55 2.87
C HIS A 72 -0.24 3.06 3.13
N LEU A 73 -1.44 3.55 3.42
CA LEU A 73 -1.73 4.95 3.75
C LEU A 73 -2.54 5.03 5.05
N ASP A 74 -2.04 5.82 6.00
CA ASP A 74 -2.73 6.09 7.25
C ASP A 74 -3.63 7.33 7.14
N ALA A 75 -4.93 7.15 7.36
CA ALA A 75 -5.85 8.27 7.54
C ALA A 75 -5.77 8.83 8.96
N PRO A 76 -6.15 10.10 9.21
CA PRO A 76 -6.14 10.70 10.55
C PRO A 76 -6.82 9.84 11.64
N TYR A 77 -7.89 9.12 11.29
CA TYR A 77 -8.61 8.22 12.19
C TYR A 77 -7.73 7.09 12.78
N HIS A 78 -6.64 6.70 12.10
CA HIS A 78 -5.69 5.72 12.62
C HIS A 78 -5.05 6.17 13.94
N TYR A 79 -4.76 7.47 14.05
CA TYR A 79 -4.03 8.05 15.18
C TYR A 79 -4.94 8.47 16.33
N ALA A 80 -6.12 9.01 16.03
CA ALA A 80 -7.06 9.50 17.04
C ALA A 80 -8.49 9.59 16.48
N SER A 81 -9.50 9.57 17.37
CA SER A 81 -10.90 9.80 17.01
C SER A 81 -11.21 11.26 16.63
N THR A 82 -10.31 12.19 16.93
CA THR A 82 -10.44 13.62 16.63
C THR A 82 -9.16 14.18 16.00
N MET A 83 -9.32 15.24 15.22
CA MET A 83 -8.26 16.03 14.58
C MET A 83 -8.34 17.49 15.03
N ASP A 84 -7.57 18.38 14.38
CA ASP A 84 -7.47 19.80 14.70
C ASP A 84 -8.81 20.46 15.06
N GLY A 85 -8.79 21.18 16.19
CA GLY A 85 -9.96 21.86 16.73
C GLY A 85 -11.02 20.93 17.32
N GLY A 86 -10.70 19.66 17.60
CA GLY A 86 -11.62 18.67 18.17
C GLY A 86 -12.62 18.10 17.17
N ARG A 87 -12.42 18.34 15.87
CA ARG A 87 -13.27 17.78 14.82
C ARG A 87 -13.10 16.27 14.77
N ARG A 88 -14.14 15.52 14.38
CA ARG A 88 -14.03 14.07 14.13
C ARG A 88 -12.92 13.79 13.13
N ALA A 89 -12.05 12.83 13.40
CA ALA A 89 -11.04 12.39 12.45
C ALA A 89 -11.69 11.70 11.24
N ILE A 90 -11.20 12.02 10.04
CA ILE A 90 -11.72 11.48 8.79
C ILE A 90 -11.18 10.06 8.55
N THR A 91 -12.03 9.18 8.01
CA THR A 91 -11.65 7.84 7.56
C THR A 91 -11.07 7.90 6.15
N ILE A 92 -10.45 6.81 5.68
CA ILE A 92 -9.70 6.80 4.41
C ILE A 92 -10.58 7.14 3.19
N ASP A 93 -11.85 6.77 3.21
CA ASP A 93 -12.85 7.07 2.19
C ASP A 93 -13.28 8.55 2.14
N GLU A 94 -12.93 9.31 3.18
CA GLU A 94 -13.20 10.75 3.30
C GLU A 94 -11.94 11.61 3.04
N VAL A 95 -10.76 10.98 2.86
CA VAL A 95 -9.51 11.70 2.56
C VAL A 95 -9.61 12.33 1.16
N PRO A 96 -9.36 13.65 1.03
CA PRO A 96 -9.41 14.30 -0.28
C PRO A 96 -8.32 13.76 -1.22
N LEU A 97 -8.70 13.36 -2.44
CA LEU A 97 -7.76 12.79 -3.41
C LEU A 97 -6.64 13.76 -3.80
N GLU A 98 -6.90 15.06 -3.75
CA GLU A 98 -5.89 16.08 -3.99
C GLU A 98 -4.79 16.09 -2.92
N TRP A 99 -4.94 15.44 -1.75
CA TRP A 99 -3.82 15.26 -0.83
C TRP A 99 -2.89 14.14 -1.31
N CYS A 100 -3.43 13.14 -2.00
CA CYS A 100 -2.69 11.97 -2.47
C CYS A 100 -2.05 12.16 -3.86
N MET A 101 -2.42 13.23 -4.57
CA MET A 101 -2.03 13.48 -5.96
C MET A 101 -1.26 14.82 -6.08
N GLN A 102 -0.20 14.97 -5.27
CA GLN A 102 0.60 16.19 -5.17
C GLN A 102 2.04 15.97 -5.67
N PRO A 103 2.77 17.06 -6.01
CA PRO A 103 4.22 16.98 -6.16
C PRO A 103 4.85 16.42 -4.89
N ALA A 104 5.84 15.54 -5.06
CA ALA A 104 6.59 14.96 -3.96
C ALA A 104 8.02 15.50 -3.91
N VAL A 105 8.52 15.80 -2.72
CA VAL A 105 9.87 16.29 -2.45
C VAL A 105 10.68 15.20 -1.78
N LYS A 106 11.71 14.70 -2.48
CA LYS A 106 12.56 13.64 -1.93
C LYS A 106 13.75 14.21 -1.17
N LEU A 107 13.70 14.10 0.15
CA LEU A 107 14.82 14.40 1.06
C LEU A 107 15.69 13.15 1.27
N ASP A 108 17.02 13.27 1.10
CA ASP A 108 17.96 12.15 1.15
C ASP A 108 18.81 12.14 2.44
N PHE A 109 18.37 11.34 3.41
CA PHE A 109 19.04 11.18 4.71
C PHE A 109 19.89 9.91 4.84
N ARG A 110 20.18 9.20 3.73
CA ARG A 110 20.91 7.91 3.76
C ARG A 110 22.34 7.98 4.33
N HIS A 111 22.86 9.20 4.50
CA HIS A 111 24.17 9.45 5.08
C HIS A 111 24.16 9.52 6.62
N LEU A 112 22.98 9.58 7.24
CA LEU A 112 22.80 9.56 8.70
C LEU A 112 22.88 8.12 9.23
N PRO A 113 23.42 7.89 10.44
CA PRO A 113 23.54 6.55 11.00
C PRO A 113 22.18 6.00 11.44
N ASP A 114 22.09 4.67 11.49
CA ASP A 114 20.89 3.97 11.99
C ASP A 114 20.50 4.44 13.40
N GLY A 115 19.21 4.72 13.58
CA GLY A 115 18.66 5.23 14.83
C GLY A 115 18.85 6.73 15.07
N TYR A 116 19.47 7.46 14.15
CA TYR A 116 19.49 8.92 14.20
C TYR A 116 18.08 9.51 14.05
N VAL A 117 17.73 10.46 14.93
CA VAL A 117 16.46 11.18 14.86
C VAL A 117 16.65 12.44 14.03
N ALA A 118 16.12 12.44 12.81
CA ALA A 118 16.14 13.61 11.94
C ALA A 118 15.51 14.83 12.62
N THR A 119 16.21 15.95 12.58
CA THR A 119 15.81 17.21 13.22
C THR A 119 15.28 18.20 12.18
N ALA A 120 14.66 19.29 12.64
CA ALA A 120 14.26 20.40 11.79
C ALA A 120 15.46 21.01 11.03
N THR A 121 16.66 21.00 11.63
CA THR A 121 17.89 21.50 11.00
C THR A 121 18.32 20.61 9.84
N ASP A 122 18.21 19.28 9.97
CA ASP A 122 18.58 18.36 8.89
C ASP A 122 17.63 18.50 7.69
N VAL A 123 16.34 18.64 7.97
CA VAL A 123 15.31 18.90 6.95
C VAL A 123 15.58 20.22 6.23
N ALA A 124 15.85 21.30 6.98
CA ALA A 124 16.17 22.59 6.40
C ALA A 124 17.44 22.53 5.53
N GLY A 125 18.50 21.89 6.02
CA GLY A 125 19.74 21.72 5.27
C GLY A 125 19.55 20.91 3.99
N GLU A 126 18.70 19.89 4.00
CA GLU A 126 18.41 19.08 2.82
C GLU A 126 17.57 19.82 1.79
N LEU A 127 16.59 20.62 2.23
CA LEU A 127 15.82 21.52 1.36
C LEU A 127 16.73 22.57 0.69
N ASP A 128 17.66 23.16 1.44
CA ASP A 128 18.66 24.09 0.92
C ASP A 128 19.56 23.40 -0.12
N ARG A 129 20.01 22.16 0.16
CA ARG A 129 20.87 21.39 -0.75
C ARG A 129 20.20 21.12 -2.10
N ILE A 130 18.90 20.83 -2.11
CA ILE A 130 18.14 20.62 -3.34
C ILE A 130 17.58 21.92 -3.94
N GLY A 131 17.72 23.05 -3.25
CA GLY A 131 17.24 24.36 -3.68
C GLY A 131 15.72 24.47 -3.73
N HIS A 132 15.00 23.81 -2.80
CA HIS A 132 13.54 23.74 -2.80
C HIS A 132 12.93 24.52 -1.63
N THR A 133 11.85 25.25 -1.90
CA THR A 133 11.01 25.88 -0.87
C THR A 133 9.66 25.19 -0.84
N LEU A 134 9.35 24.53 0.28
CA LEU A 134 8.11 23.77 0.44
C LEU A 134 6.87 24.60 0.12
N GLN A 135 5.95 23.99 -0.62
CA GLN A 135 4.62 24.52 -0.91
C GLN A 135 3.56 23.72 -0.13
N PRO A 136 2.41 24.34 0.19
CA PRO A 136 1.31 23.62 0.81
C PRO A 136 0.93 22.36 0.01
N LEU A 137 0.67 21.26 0.72
CA LEU A 137 0.26 19.95 0.20
C LEU A 137 1.35 19.14 -0.51
N GLU A 138 2.59 19.61 -0.66
CA GLU A 138 3.66 18.74 -1.16
C GLU A 138 3.87 17.53 -0.24
N ILE A 139 4.08 16.36 -0.87
CA ILE A 139 4.34 15.06 -0.20
C ILE A 139 5.83 14.91 0.10
#